data_AF-A0A5B8W4U5-F1
#
_entry.id   AF-A0A5B8W4U5-F1
#
_cell.length_a   1.000
_cell.length_b   1.000
_cell.length_c   1.000
_cell.angle_alpha   90.00
_cell.angle_beta   90.00
_cell.angle_gamma   90.00
#
_symmetry.space_group_name_H-M   'P 1'
#
loop_
_entity.id
_entity.type
_entity.pdbx_description
1 polymer ?
#
loop_
_entity_poly.entity_id
_entity_poly.type
_entity_poly.pdbx_seq_one_letter_code
_entity_poly.pdbx_strand_id
1 'polypeptide(L)'
;MKKFIFSIAAIAALSFNCFAQKTTKPVYDAALAKKLGADKYGMKKYVLAFLKEGPTRLTDSAARMQLQMAHLKNISKLADEGKLVVAGPFLDDQPVKGIFIFNVETIEEAKKLTETDPAIKAGSLIMELHPFYCSAALMEVVKIHHTLESTSFSD
;
A
#
# COMPACT_ATOMS: atom_id res chain seq x y z
N MET A 1 59.30 34.23 10.73
CA MET A 1 57.97 34.90 10.64
C MET A 1 57.26 34.67 9.29
N LYS A 2 57.37 33.48 8.66
CA LYS A 2 56.68 33.18 7.38
C LYS A 2 55.74 31.96 7.45
N LYS A 3 55.60 31.33 8.62
CA LYS A 3 54.72 30.16 8.83
C LYS A 3 53.38 30.48 9.50
N PHE A 4 53.13 31.74 9.84
CA PHE A 4 51.89 32.19 10.50
C PHE A 4 50.89 32.90 9.57
N ILE A 5 51.24 33.11 8.30
CA ILE A 5 50.37 33.80 7.33
C ILE A 5 49.49 32.80 6.54
N PHE A 6 49.78 31.50 6.61
CA PHE A 6 49.02 30.47 5.88
C PHE A 6 47.73 30.01 6.57
N SER A 7 47.44 30.45 7.80
CA SER A 7 46.32 29.88 8.58
C SER A 7 45.03 30.72 8.58
N ILE A 8 45.02 31.93 8.01
CA ILE A 8 43.83 32.78 7.98
C ILE A 8 43.10 32.72 6.62
N ALA A 9 43.79 32.32 5.54
CA ALA A 9 43.18 32.20 4.22
C ALA A 9 42.33 30.91 4.02
N ALA A 10 42.50 29.90 4.88
CA ALA A 10 41.78 28.62 4.75
C ALA A 10 40.41 28.59 5.46
N ILE A 11 40.10 29.55 6.32
CA ILE A 11 38.84 29.58 7.09
C ILE A 11 37.75 30.42 6.39
N ALA A 12 38.13 31.30 5.45
CA ALA A 12 37.17 32.16 4.74
C ALA A 12 36.45 31.47 3.55
N ALA A 13 36.92 30.30 3.09
CA ALA A 13 36.34 29.59 1.95
C ALA A 13 35.32 28.49 2.34
N LEU A 14 35.17 28.17 3.62
CA LEU A 14 34.23 27.15 4.11
C LEU A 14 32.84 27.72 4.49
N SER A 15 32.66 29.04 4.44
CA SER A 15 31.47 29.71 4.99
C SER A 15 30.32 29.91 3.98
N PHE A 16 30.46 29.48 2.72
CA PHE A 16 29.48 29.81 1.66
C PHE A 16 28.55 28.67 1.21
N ASN A 17 28.64 27.46 1.77
CA ASN A 17 27.71 26.37 1.40
C ASN A 17 26.49 26.22 2.33
N CYS A 18 26.21 27.19 3.20
CA CYS A 18 25.12 27.09 4.19
C CYS A 18 23.79 27.73 3.77
N PHE A 19 23.60 28.16 2.51
CA PHE A 19 22.34 28.76 2.05
C PHE A 19 21.91 28.24 0.69
N ALA A 20 21.20 27.10 0.67
CA ALA A 20 20.11 26.83 -0.29
C ALA A 20 19.46 25.45 -0.08
N GLN A 21 19.00 25.11 1.14
CA GLN A 21 17.79 24.29 1.19
C GLN A 21 16.61 25.23 0.92
N LYS A 22 16.37 25.51 -0.37
CA LYS A 22 15.05 25.99 -0.80
C LYS A 22 14.09 24.87 -0.42
N THR A 23 13.39 25.03 0.70
CA THR A 23 12.19 24.28 1.01
C THR A 23 11.13 24.71 0.00
N THR A 24 11.23 24.23 -1.23
CA THR A 24 10.14 24.31 -2.18
C THR A 24 9.01 23.50 -1.57
N LYS A 25 7.97 24.18 -1.09
CA LYS A 25 6.69 23.52 -0.84
C LYS A 25 6.40 22.63 -2.05
N PRO A 26 5.98 21.37 -1.86
CA PRO A 26 5.62 20.53 -3.00
C PRO A 26 4.61 21.29 -3.85
N VAL A 27 4.95 21.47 -5.14
CA VAL A 27 4.06 22.16 -6.09
C VAL A 27 2.84 21.27 -6.23
N TYR A 28 1.66 21.81 -5.94
CA TYR A 28 0.41 21.09 -6.10
C TYR A 28 0.23 20.69 -7.57
N ASP A 29 0.15 19.38 -7.82
CA ASP A 29 -0.11 18.81 -9.13
C ASP A 29 -1.61 18.53 -9.29
N ALA A 30 -2.33 19.49 -9.88
CA ALA A 30 -3.77 19.40 -10.10
C ALA A 30 -4.17 18.26 -11.04
N ALA A 31 -3.34 17.94 -12.03
CA ALA A 31 -3.62 16.88 -12.99
C ALA A 31 -3.52 15.51 -12.33
N LEU A 32 -2.46 15.30 -11.54
CA LEU A 32 -2.28 14.08 -10.76
C LEU A 32 -3.36 13.94 -9.69
N ALA A 33 -3.67 15.00 -8.94
CA ALA A 33 -4.74 14.97 -7.94
C ALA A 33 -6.08 14.53 -8.55
N LYS A 34 -6.45 15.10 -9.71
CA LYS A 34 -7.65 14.68 -10.46
C LYS A 34 -7.56 13.23 -10.93
N LYS A 35 -6.43 12.80 -11.48
CA LYS A 35 -6.21 11.43 -11.96
C LYS A 35 -6.39 10.40 -10.85
N LEU A 36 -5.87 10.67 -9.65
CA LEU A 36 -5.95 9.74 -8.52
C LEU A 36 -7.30 9.81 -7.78
N GLY A 37 -8.17 10.77 -8.14
CA GLY A 37 -9.45 11.00 -7.48
C GLY A 37 -9.30 11.65 -6.11
N ALA A 38 -8.25 12.45 -5.91
CA ALA A 38 -7.98 13.15 -4.68
C ALA A 38 -8.92 14.34 -4.48
N ASP A 39 -9.34 14.55 -3.24
CA ASP A 39 -9.96 15.80 -2.80
C ASP A 39 -8.90 16.90 -2.54
N LYS A 40 -9.36 18.04 -2.01
CA LYS A 40 -8.48 19.20 -1.72
C LYS A 40 -7.35 18.91 -0.71
N TYR A 41 -7.43 17.81 0.04
CA TYR A 41 -6.41 17.38 1.00
C TYR A 41 -5.46 16.33 0.42
N GLY A 42 -5.63 15.91 -0.84
CA GLY A 42 -4.85 14.81 -1.41
C GLY A 42 -5.38 13.43 -1.01
N MET A 43 -6.62 13.34 -0.53
CA MET A 43 -7.20 12.16 0.10
C MET A 43 -8.43 11.68 -0.68
N LYS A 44 -8.85 10.44 -0.46
CA LYS A 44 -10.11 9.90 -1.01
C LYS A 44 -10.67 8.78 -0.14
N LYS A 45 -11.91 8.36 -0.46
CA LYS A 45 -12.56 7.21 0.17
C LYS A 45 -12.09 5.89 -0.45
N TYR A 46 -12.03 4.90 0.42
CA TYR A 46 -11.72 3.49 0.19
C TYR A 46 -12.60 2.65 1.12
N VAL A 47 -12.46 1.33 1.06
CA VAL A 47 -12.93 0.43 2.11
C VAL A 47 -11.76 -0.40 2.62
N LEU A 48 -11.50 -0.34 3.92
CA LEU A 48 -10.54 -1.20 4.62
C LEU A 48 -11.24 -2.51 4.99
N ALA A 49 -10.57 -3.63 4.76
CA ALA A 49 -10.99 -4.92 5.27
C ALA A 49 -9.97 -5.46 6.27
N PHE A 50 -10.46 -5.92 7.42
CA PHE A 50 -9.70 -6.79 8.30
C PHE A 50 -10.01 -8.25 7.96
N LEU A 51 -8.99 -9.02 7.59
CA LEU A 51 -9.11 -10.45 7.32
C LEU A 51 -9.03 -11.19 8.65
N LYS A 52 -10.03 -12.01 8.95
CA LYS A 52 -10.10 -12.82 10.17
C LYS A 52 -10.28 -14.30 9.82
N GLU A 53 -9.94 -15.17 10.76
CA GLU A 53 -10.21 -16.61 10.62
C GLU A 53 -11.73 -16.86 10.48
N GLY A 54 -12.09 -17.66 9.50
CA GLY A 54 -13.48 -18.06 9.27
C GLY A 54 -13.85 -19.33 10.03
N PRO A 55 -15.13 -19.73 10.01
CA PRO A 55 -15.61 -20.91 10.73
C PRO A 55 -15.11 -22.24 10.15
N THR A 56 -14.59 -22.25 8.93
CA THR A 56 -14.13 -23.47 8.26
C THR A 56 -12.63 -23.61 8.37
N ARG A 57 -12.17 -24.72 8.96
CA ARG A 57 -10.75 -25.05 9.04
C ARG A 57 -10.44 -26.30 8.23
N LEU A 58 -9.61 -26.14 7.21
CA LEU A 58 -9.11 -27.27 6.43
C LEU A 58 -8.01 -28.00 7.21
N THR A 59 -8.13 -29.31 7.36
CA THR A 59 -7.14 -30.16 8.05
C THR A 59 -6.07 -30.68 7.09
N ASP A 60 -6.42 -30.91 5.83
CA ASP A 60 -5.50 -31.36 4.79
C ASP A 60 -4.54 -30.23 4.35
N SER A 61 -3.24 -30.53 4.29
CA SER A 61 -2.21 -29.54 3.98
C SER A 61 -2.20 -29.15 2.50
N ALA A 62 -2.45 -30.10 1.60
CA ALA A 62 -2.50 -29.85 0.17
C ALA A 62 -3.69 -28.93 -0.18
N ALA A 63 -4.88 -29.21 0.37
CA ALA A 63 -6.06 -28.37 0.20
C ALA A 63 -5.85 -26.94 0.73
N ARG A 64 -5.21 -26.78 1.90
CA ARG A 64 -4.86 -25.44 2.43
C ARG A 64 -3.94 -24.67 1.49
N MET A 65 -2.91 -25.33 0.97
CA MET A 65 -1.95 -24.70 0.06
C MET A 65 -2.61 -24.29 -1.26
N GLN A 66 -3.46 -25.15 -1.83
CA GLN A 66 -4.23 -24.83 -3.03
C GLN A 66 -5.17 -23.64 -2.80
N LEU A 67 -5.88 -23.61 -1.66
CA LEU A 67 -6.77 -22.52 -1.30
C LEU A 67 -5.98 -21.20 -1.14
N GLN A 68 -4.83 -21.25 -0.47
CA GLN A 68 -3.97 -20.08 -0.31
C GLN A 68 -3.48 -19.55 -1.66
N MET A 69 -3.03 -20.41 -2.58
CA MET A 69 -2.62 -19.97 -3.92
C MET A 69 -3.79 -19.36 -4.71
N ALA A 70 -4.98 -19.95 -4.61
CA ALA A 70 -6.17 -19.39 -5.25
C ALA A 70 -6.55 -18.01 -4.67
N HIS A 71 -6.39 -17.82 -3.37
CA HIS A 71 -6.55 -16.53 -2.68
C HIS A 71 -5.53 -15.49 -3.18
N LEU A 72 -4.24 -15.84 -3.25
CA LEU A 72 -3.18 -14.94 -3.76
C LEU A 72 -3.41 -14.53 -5.22
N LYS A 73 -3.90 -15.45 -6.08
CA LYS A 73 -4.27 -15.15 -7.46
C LYS A 73 -5.45 -14.18 -7.55
N ASN A 74 -6.44 -14.30 -6.67
CA ASN A 74 -7.54 -13.33 -6.59
C ASN A 74 -7.04 -11.95 -6.15
N ILE A 75 -6.09 -11.88 -5.21
CA ILE A 75 -5.45 -10.61 -4.81
C ILE A 75 -4.77 -9.95 -6.01
N SER A 76 -3.91 -10.68 -6.74
CA SER A 76 -3.22 -10.17 -7.92
C SER A 76 -4.22 -9.67 -8.98
N LYS A 77 -5.24 -10.48 -9.31
CA LYS A 77 -6.32 -10.07 -10.23
C LYS A 77 -6.97 -8.75 -9.81
N LEU A 78 -7.36 -8.61 -8.53
CA LEU A 78 -8.02 -7.40 -8.05
C LEU A 78 -7.10 -6.18 -8.04
N ALA A 79 -5.79 -6.39 -7.84
CA ALA A 79 -4.79 -5.34 -7.96
C ALA A 79 -4.64 -4.86 -9.41
N ASP A 80 -4.55 -5.79 -10.37
CA ASP A 80 -4.47 -5.50 -11.80
C ASP A 80 -5.71 -4.76 -12.32
N GLU A 81 -6.90 -5.11 -11.80
CA GLU A 81 -8.16 -4.42 -12.08
C GLU A 81 -8.28 -3.04 -11.40
N GLY A 82 -7.29 -2.65 -10.59
CA GLY A 82 -7.28 -1.39 -9.83
C GLY A 82 -8.33 -1.32 -8.73
N LYS A 83 -8.86 -2.47 -8.29
CA LYS A 83 -9.89 -2.61 -7.26
C LYS A 83 -9.31 -2.79 -5.86
N LEU A 84 -8.07 -3.25 -5.76
CA LEU A 84 -7.34 -3.47 -4.52
C LEU A 84 -6.01 -2.73 -4.59
N VAL A 85 -5.79 -1.76 -3.69
CA VAL A 85 -4.57 -0.91 -3.72
C VAL A 85 -3.51 -1.34 -2.71
N VAL A 86 -3.91 -2.06 -1.67
CA VAL A 86 -3.02 -2.63 -0.66
C VAL A 86 -3.60 -3.97 -0.23
N ALA A 87 -2.76 -4.98 -0.12
CA ALA A 87 -3.07 -6.27 0.48
C ALA A 87 -1.84 -6.80 1.19
N GLY A 88 -2.00 -7.31 2.40
CA GLY A 88 -0.88 -7.94 3.10
C GLY A 88 -1.28 -8.59 4.42
N PRO A 89 -0.57 -9.67 4.81
CA PRO A 89 -0.76 -10.28 6.12
C PRO A 89 -0.12 -9.43 7.22
N PHE A 90 -0.65 -9.56 8.44
CA PHE A 90 0.13 -9.19 9.61
C PHE A 90 1.15 -10.29 9.90
N LEU A 91 2.30 -9.90 10.46
CA LEU A 91 3.45 -10.79 10.68
C LEU A 91 3.50 -11.36 12.09
N ASP A 92 2.55 -10.98 12.94
CA ASP A 92 2.36 -11.48 14.28
C ASP A 92 1.11 -12.39 14.36
N ASP A 93 0.99 -13.15 15.43
CA ASP A 93 -0.14 -14.05 15.63
C ASP A 93 -1.30 -13.33 16.33
N GLN A 94 -1.97 -12.46 15.57
CA GLN A 94 -3.17 -11.76 16.03
C GLN A 94 -4.44 -12.42 15.48
N PRO A 95 -5.61 -12.13 16.09
CA PRO A 95 -6.90 -12.56 15.54
C PRO A 95 -7.18 -12.03 14.14
N VAL A 96 -6.62 -10.86 13.79
CA VAL A 96 -6.64 -10.32 12.44
C VAL A 96 -5.40 -10.81 11.71
N LYS A 97 -5.59 -11.48 10.57
CA LYS A 97 -4.52 -12.11 9.79
C LYS A 97 -3.92 -11.18 8.73
N GLY A 98 -4.60 -10.10 8.39
CA GLY A 98 -4.11 -9.11 7.43
C GLY A 98 -5.14 -8.03 7.12
N ILE A 99 -4.77 -7.16 6.18
CA ILE A 99 -5.64 -6.09 5.69
C ILE A 99 -5.68 -6.03 4.18
N PHE A 100 -6.84 -5.65 3.65
CA PHE A 100 -7.03 -5.19 2.28
C PHE A 100 -7.52 -3.73 2.28
N ILE A 101 -7.12 -2.95 1.29
CA ILE A 101 -7.70 -1.63 1.02
C ILE A 101 -8.28 -1.63 -0.39
N PHE A 102 -9.60 -1.64 -0.48
CA PHE A 102 -10.34 -1.61 -1.75
C PHE A 102 -10.53 -0.18 -2.26
N ASN A 103 -10.28 0.03 -3.54
CA ASN A 103 -10.58 1.27 -4.26
C ASN A 103 -12.03 1.30 -4.73
N VAL A 104 -12.94 1.42 -3.77
CA VAL A 104 -14.39 1.56 -3.95
C VAL A 104 -14.94 2.54 -2.90
N GLU A 105 -16.14 3.07 -3.12
CA GLU A 105 -16.71 4.09 -2.23
C GLU A 105 -17.60 3.50 -1.13
N THR A 106 -18.11 2.28 -1.33
CA THR A 106 -19.13 1.68 -0.47
C THR A 106 -18.76 0.28 0.03
N ILE A 107 -19.29 -0.08 1.20
CA ILE A 107 -19.11 -1.42 1.78
C ILE A 107 -19.72 -2.48 0.88
N GLU A 108 -20.84 -2.18 0.22
CA GLU A 108 -21.54 -3.09 -0.68
C GLU A 108 -20.71 -3.47 -1.91
N GLU A 109 -19.99 -2.51 -2.49
CA GLU A 109 -19.04 -2.77 -3.57
C GLU A 109 -17.87 -3.62 -3.07
N ALA A 110 -17.28 -3.27 -1.93
CA ALA A 110 -16.19 -4.04 -1.35
C ALA A 110 -16.62 -5.48 -1.05
N LYS A 111 -17.82 -5.68 -0.50
CA LYS A 111 -18.40 -7.00 -0.21
C LYS A 111 -18.47 -7.86 -1.46
N LYS A 112 -18.94 -7.32 -2.59
CA LYS A 112 -18.97 -8.05 -3.88
C LYS A 112 -17.57 -8.49 -4.33
N LEU A 113 -16.55 -7.66 -4.07
CA LEU A 113 -15.15 -8.03 -4.35
C LEU A 113 -14.67 -9.12 -3.39
N THR A 114 -15.02 -9.06 -2.10
CA THR A 114 -14.67 -10.14 -1.14
C THR A 114 -15.29 -11.48 -1.54
N GLU A 115 -16.49 -11.46 -2.11
CA GLU A 115 -17.21 -12.64 -2.56
C GLU A 115 -16.56 -13.32 -3.78
N THR A 116 -15.58 -12.69 -4.45
CA THR A 116 -14.81 -13.37 -5.52
C THR A 116 -13.70 -14.26 -4.97
N ASP A 117 -13.27 -14.04 -3.72
CA ASP A 117 -12.14 -14.68 -3.08
C ASP A 117 -12.42 -16.16 -2.72
N PRO A 118 -11.64 -17.12 -3.22
CA PRO A 118 -11.78 -18.53 -2.88
C PRO A 118 -11.74 -18.82 -1.37
N ALA A 119 -10.91 -18.11 -0.60
CA ALA A 119 -10.81 -18.31 0.85
C ALA A 119 -12.06 -17.85 1.61
N ILE A 120 -12.73 -16.80 1.11
CA ILE A 120 -14.02 -16.33 1.62
C ILE A 120 -15.13 -17.30 1.23
N LYS A 121 -15.18 -17.75 -0.03
CA LYS A 121 -16.16 -18.75 -0.50
C LYS A 121 -16.07 -20.07 0.27
N ALA A 122 -14.86 -20.50 0.61
CA ALA A 122 -14.62 -21.70 1.40
C ALA A 122 -14.93 -21.49 2.90
N GLY A 123 -15.24 -20.26 3.34
CA GLY A 123 -15.45 -19.93 4.75
C GLY A 123 -14.18 -20.07 5.61
N SER A 124 -13.01 -20.12 5.00
CA SER A 124 -11.72 -20.17 5.70
C SER A 124 -11.31 -18.80 6.23
N LEU A 125 -11.78 -17.74 5.58
CA LEU A 125 -11.62 -16.36 6.01
C LEU A 125 -12.99 -15.69 6.07
N ILE A 126 -13.06 -14.63 6.88
CA ILE A 126 -14.12 -13.62 6.83
C ILE A 126 -13.48 -12.24 6.75
N MET A 127 -14.18 -11.28 6.15
CA MET A 127 -13.72 -9.89 6.08
C MET A 127 -14.67 -8.98 6.85
N GLU A 128 -14.10 -8.19 7.75
CA GLU A 128 -14.78 -7.08 8.40
C GLU A 128 -14.45 -5.79 7.65
N LEU A 129 -15.48 -5.12 7.13
CA LEU A 129 -15.34 -4.00 6.19
C LEU A 129 -15.67 -2.67 6.85
N HIS A 130 -14.84 -1.66 6.59
CA HIS A 130 -14.97 -0.30 7.13
C HIS A 130 -14.75 0.76 6.05
N PRO A 131 -15.57 1.81 5.97
CA PRO A 131 -15.24 2.99 5.17
C PRO A 131 -13.91 3.57 5.64
N PHE A 132 -13.01 3.88 4.71
CA PHE A 132 -11.67 4.30 5.04
C PHE A 132 -11.27 5.53 4.22
N TYR A 133 -10.89 6.61 4.90
CA TYR A 133 -10.43 7.84 4.27
C TYR A 133 -8.91 7.93 4.37
N CYS A 134 -8.21 7.87 3.24
CA CYS A 134 -6.76 7.80 3.21
C CYS A 134 -6.19 8.53 1.98
N SER A 135 -4.87 8.58 1.86
CA SER A 135 -4.20 9.26 0.76
C SER A 135 -4.62 8.68 -0.59
N ALA A 136 -4.92 9.56 -1.55
CA ALA A 136 -5.13 9.17 -2.93
C ALA A 136 -3.86 8.58 -3.58
N ALA A 137 -2.68 8.81 -2.99
CA ALA A 137 -1.42 8.25 -3.44
C ALA A 137 -1.36 6.71 -3.39
N LEU A 138 -2.23 6.06 -2.59
CA LEU A 138 -2.33 4.60 -2.59
C LEU A 138 -2.65 4.04 -3.98
N MET A 139 -3.31 4.82 -4.84
CA MET A 139 -3.59 4.45 -6.23
C MET A 139 -2.33 4.21 -7.09
N GLU A 140 -1.17 4.73 -6.70
CA GLU A 140 0.09 4.48 -7.41
C GLU A 140 0.89 3.31 -6.79
N VAL A 141 0.48 2.76 -5.64
CA VAL A 141 1.20 1.68 -4.95
C VAL A 141 1.31 0.43 -5.81
N VAL A 142 0.21 -0.03 -6.42
CA VAL A 142 0.20 -1.23 -7.28
C VAL A 142 1.15 -1.06 -8.48
N LYS A 143 1.08 0.09 -9.15
CA LYS A 143 1.97 0.39 -10.27
C LYS A 143 3.44 0.38 -9.84
N ILE A 144 3.75 0.99 -8.70
CA ILE A 144 5.12 1.00 -8.17
C ILE A 144 5.55 -0.42 -7.77
N HIS A 145 4.67 -1.20 -7.14
CA HIS A 145 4.94 -2.58 -6.73
C HIS A 145 5.45 -3.45 -7.90
N HIS A 146 4.84 -3.36 -9.07
CA HIS A 146 5.30 -4.08 -10.27
C HIS A 146 6.71 -3.69 -10.74
N THR A 147 7.23 -2.53 -10.32
CA THR A 147 8.62 -2.14 -10.59
C THR A 147 9.60 -2.65 -9.54
N LEU A 148 9.10 -3.10 -8.39
CA LEU A 148 9.90 -3.54 -7.25
C LEU A 148 9.98 -5.08 -7.17
N GLU A 149 8.99 -5.79 -7.66
CA GLU A 149 9.00 -7.26 -7.64
C GLU A 149 9.95 -7.84 -8.69
N SER A 150 10.82 -8.76 -8.28
CA SER A 150 11.60 -9.61 -9.19
C SER A 150 10.87 -10.92 -9.51
N THR A 151 9.93 -11.30 -8.65
CA THR A 151 9.17 -12.54 -8.67
C THR A 151 7.77 -12.25 -8.14
N SER A 152 6.74 -12.72 -8.85
CA SER A 152 5.34 -12.59 -8.43
C SER A 152 5.09 -13.40 -7.15
N PHE A 153 4.29 -12.83 -6.24
CA PHE A 153 3.83 -13.53 -5.03
C PHE A 153 2.68 -14.50 -5.29
N SER A 154 2.12 -14.52 -6.51
CA SER A 154 0.91 -15.27 -6.87
C SER A 154 1.15 -16.38 -7.92
N ASP A 155 2.40 -16.53 -8.37
CA ASP A 155 2.88 -17.58 -9.27
C ASP A 155 3.38 -18.79 -8.48
#